data_AF-A0A848RUI1-F1
#
_entry.id   AF-A0A848RUI1-F1
#
_cell.length_a   1.000
_cell.length_b   1.000
_cell.length_c   1.000
_cell.angle_alpha   90.00
_cell.angle_beta   90.00
_cell.angle_gamma   90.00
#
_symmetry.space_group_name_H-M   'P 1'
#
loop_
_entity.id
_entity.type
_entity.pdbx_description
1 polymer ?
#
loop_
_entity_poly.entity_id
_entity_poly.type
_entity_poly.pdbx_seq_one_letter_code
_entity_poly.pdbx_strand_id
1 'polypeptide(L)'
;MLAHLLRRLGDVTAPVRDTTRTARPTGGRVAIAAVIDVVLVLVFVLIGRGSHGENVIGGALVTFWPFAVGTLVGWLVSRAWKAPFALWPTGVIVWLATLVVGMLLRVASAQGIAVSFVIVAAVVLAVFLIGWRAAALAVRAIAARRG
;
A
#
# COMPACT_ATOMS: atom_id res chain seq x y z
N MET A 1 -1.21 -66.16 7.38
CA MET A 1 -2.04 -65.23 6.56
C MET A 1 -2.95 -64.33 7.40
N LEU A 2 -3.55 -64.83 8.49
CA LEU A 2 -4.50 -64.09 9.35
C LEU A 2 -3.89 -62.92 10.16
N ALA A 3 -2.62 -63.00 10.54
CA ALA A 3 -1.91 -61.92 11.25
C ALA A 3 -1.63 -60.67 10.39
N HIS A 4 -1.76 -60.77 9.06
CA HIS A 4 -1.61 -59.61 8.18
C HIS A 4 -2.90 -58.80 8.02
N LEU A 5 -4.05 -59.44 8.27
CA LEU A 5 -5.38 -58.84 8.14
C LEU A 5 -5.77 -57.99 9.37
N LEU A 6 -5.27 -58.32 10.55
CA LEU A 6 -5.55 -57.58 11.80
C LEU A 6 -4.76 -56.28 11.94
N ARG A 7 -3.67 -56.09 11.18
CA ARG A 7 -2.93 -54.82 11.12
C ARG A 7 -3.62 -53.74 10.29
N ARG A 8 -4.61 -54.10 9.46
CA ARG A 8 -5.38 -53.14 8.65
C ARG A 8 -6.53 -52.47 9.37
N LEU A 9 -6.82 -52.86 10.61
CA LEU A 9 -7.92 -52.29 11.41
C LEU A 9 -7.44 -51.29 12.47
N GLY A 10 -6.13 -51.02 12.57
CA GLY A 10 -5.54 -50.10 13.56
C GLY A 10 -5.42 -48.64 13.12
N ASP A 11 -5.65 -48.31 11.84
CA ASP A 11 -5.45 -46.95 11.31
C ASP A 11 -6.75 -46.15 11.16
N VAL A 12 -7.74 -46.38 12.04
CA VAL A 12 -8.98 -45.58 12.14
C VAL A 12 -8.79 -44.39 13.10
N THR A 13 -7.60 -43.79 13.10
CA THR A 13 -7.32 -42.51 13.75
C THR A 13 -6.46 -41.66 12.83
N ALA A 14 -6.90 -41.47 11.58
CA ALA A 14 -6.43 -40.32 10.84
C ALA A 14 -6.83 -39.08 11.65
N PRO A 15 -5.89 -38.20 12.05
CA PRO A 15 -6.28 -36.95 12.68
C PRO A 15 -7.18 -36.22 11.69
N VAL A 16 -8.39 -35.88 12.14
CA VAL A 16 -9.25 -34.92 11.44
C VAL A 16 -8.38 -33.68 11.27
N ARG A 17 -7.89 -33.44 10.06
CA ARG A 17 -7.15 -32.22 9.75
C ARG A 17 -8.11 -31.08 10.03
N ASP A 18 -7.82 -30.27 11.04
CA ASP A 18 -8.50 -29.01 11.28
C ASP A 18 -8.36 -28.17 10.01
N THR A 19 -9.40 -28.20 9.17
CA THR A 19 -9.48 -27.39 7.94
C THR A 19 -9.75 -25.92 8.23
N THR A 20 -9.83 -25.54 9.50
CA THR A 20 -9.81 -24.17 10.01
C THR A 20 -8.41 -23.55 9.94
N ARG A 21 -7.69 -23.77 8.83
CA ARG A 21 -6.77 -22.74 8.36
C ARG A 21 -7.65 -21.58 7.93
N THR A 22 -7.95 -20.69 8.87
CA THR A 22 -8.60 -19.41 8.60
C THR A 22 -7.77 -18.71 7.53
N ALA A 23 -8.21 -18.85 6.27
CA ALA A 23 -7.63 -18.15 5.15
C ALA A 23 -7.85 -16.68 5.46
N ARG A 24 -6.83 -16.00 6.03
CA ARG A 24 -6.94 -14.56 6.30
C ARG A 24 -7.40 -13.93 4.98
N PRO A 25 -8.56 -13.24 4.95
CA PRO A 25 -9.04 -12.66 3.72
C PRO A 25 -7.94 -11.75 3.19
N THR A 26 -7.48 -12.03 1.97
CA THR A 26 -6.48 -11.24 1.24
C THR A 26 -6.82 -9.74 1.27
N GLY A 27 -8.13 -9.41 1.38
CA GLY A 27 -8.66 -8.07 1.58
C GLY A 27 -8.04 -7.28 2.74
N GLY A 28 -7.67 -7.91 3.86
CA GLY A 28 -7.09 -7.17 5.01
C GLY A 28 -5.75 -6.52 4.67
N ARG A 29 -4.88 -7.22 3.93
CA ARG A 29 -3.58 -6.68 3.48
C ARG A 29 -3.75 -5.58 2.44
N VAL A 30 -4.73 -5.74 1.56
CA VAL A 30 -5.08 -4.75 0.53
C VAL A 30 -5.57 -3.46 1.21
N ALA A 31 -6.51 -3.58 2.14
CA ALA A 31 -7.05 -2.43 2.89
C ALA A 31 -5.96 -1.70 3.69
N ILE A 32 -5.12 -2.43 4.41
CA ILE A 32 -4.00 -1.82 5.17
C ILE A 32 -3.08 -1.02 4.24
N ALA A 33 -2.67 -1.59 3.11
CA ALA A 33 -1.80 -0.89 2.16
C ALA A 33 -2.46 0.36 1.58
N ALA A 34 -3.74 0.28 1.20
CA ALA A 34 -4.49 1.41 0.68
C ALA A 34 -4.64 2.54 1.71
N VAL A 35 -4.94 2.19 2.96
CA VAL A 35 -5.02 3.15 4.07
C VAL A 35 -3.67 3.82 4.32
N ILE A 36 -2.58 3.06 4.34
CA ILE A 36 -1.23 3.64 4.50
C ILE A 36 -0.92 4.64 3.38
N ASP A 37 -1.17 4.29 2.12
CA ASP A 37 -0.94 5.20 0.99
C ASP A 37 -1.77 6.50 1.13
N VAL A 38 -3.06 6.38 1.44
CA VAL A 38 -3.96 7.53 1.60
C VAL A 38 -3.53 8.42 2.77
N VAL A 39 -3.20 7.83 3.92
CA VAL A 39 -2.74 8.56 5.10
C VAL A 39 -1.42 9.27 4.81
N LEU A 40 -0.47 8.62 4.13
CA LEU A 40 0.80 9.24 3.79
C LEU A 40 0.64 10.39 2.79
N VAL A 41 -0.28 10.27 1.81
CA VAL A 41 -0.61 11.39 0.89
C VAL A 41 -1.26 12.54 1.65
N LEU A 42 -2.15 12.25 2.62
CA LEU A 42 -2.71 13.28 3.48
C LEU A 42 -1.62 13.95 4.33
N VAL A 43 -0.71 13.19 4.92
CA VAL A 43 0.43 13.72 5.69
C VAL A 43 1.31 14.62 4.81
N PHE A 44 1.60 14.21 3.57
CA PHE A 44 2.31 15.05 2.60
C PHE A 44 1.62 16.40 2.40
N VAL A 45 0.30 16.40 2.24
CA VAL A 45 -0.50 17.64 2.07
C VAL A 45 -0.45 18.51 3.32
N LEU A 46 -0.67 17.94 4.50
CA LEU A 46 -0.68 18.69 5.76
C LEU A 46 0.68 19.31 6.05
N ILE A 47 1.77 18.56 5.84
CA ILE A 47 3.14 19.07 5.96
C ILE A 47 3.37 20.18 4.94
N GLY A 48 3.06 19.94 3.66
CA GLY A 48 3.27 20.91 2.59
C GLY A 48 2.58 22.24 2.85
N ARG A 49 1.32 22.20 3.29
CA ARG A 49 0.54 23.40 3.67
C ARG A 49 1.17 24.14 4.86
N GLY A 50 1.48 23.40 5.93
CA GLY A 50 2.11 23.98 7.13
C GLY A 50 3.46 24.62 6.82
N SER A 51 4.26 24.03 5.94
CA SER A 51 5.56 24.58 5.51
C SER A 51 5.45 25.88 4.71
N HIS A 52 4.31 26.13 4.04
CA HIS A 52 4.07 27.37 3.29
C HIS A 52 3.33 28.44 4.10
N GLY A 53 3.14 28.23 5.41
CA GLY A 53 2.39 29.14 6.27
C GLY A 53 0.88 29.15 6.01
N GLU A 54 0.37 28.16 5.27
CA GLU A 54 -1.05 28.02 5.01
C GLU A 54 -1.76 27.38 6.22
N ASN A 55 -3.08 27.61 6.33
CA ASN A 55 -3.87 26.89 7.33
C ASN A 55 -3.80 25.37 7.07
N VAL A 56 -3.33 24.62 8.05
CA VAL A 56 -3.08 23.17 7.93
C VAL A 56 -4.37 22.40 7.65
N ILE A 57 -5.49 22.76 8.28
CA ILE A 57 -6.77 22.04 8.16
C ILE A 57 -7.67 22.68 7.10
N GLY A 58 -7.85 24.00 7.17
CA GLY A 58 -8.65 24.76 6.22
C GLY A 58 -8.04 24.67 4.83
N GLY A 59 -8.78 24.13 3.85
CA GLY A 59 -8.28 23.92 2.48
C GLY A 59 -7.48 22.64 2.25
N ALA A 60 -7.23 21.83 3.29
CA ALA A 60 -6.49 20.57 3.14
C ALA A 60 -7.15 19.62 2.13
N LEU A 61 -8.48 19.50 2.16
CA LEU A 61 -9.22 18.64 1.24
C LEU A 61 -9.08 19.10 -0.23
N VAL A 62 -9.04 20.41 -0.46
CA VAL A 62 -8.85 21.02 -1.80
C VAL A 62 -7.47 20.66 -2.36
N THR A 63 -6.44 20.71 -1.52
CA THR A 63 -5.06 20.35 -1.87
C THR A 63 -4.88 18.82 -1.99
N PHE A 64 -5.63 18.04 -1.22
CA PHE A 64 -5.49 16.58 -1.11
C PHE A 64 -6.14 15.81 -2.26
N TRP A 65 -7.35 16.17 -2.67
CA TRP A 65 -8.11 15.36 -3.63
C TRP A 65 -7.38 15.08 -4.96
N PRO A 66 -6.57 15.99 -5.56
CA PRO A 66 -5.83 15.70 -6.79
C PRO A 66 -4.88 14.52 -6.63
N PHE A 67 -4.13 14.49 -5.52
CA PHE A 67 -3.18 13.42 -5.21
C PHE A 67 -3.88 12.13 -4.79
N ALA A 68 -5.02 12.22 -4.10
CA ALA A 68 -5.84 11.07 -3.78
C ALA A 68 -6.36 10.38 -5.06
N VAL A 69 -6.84 11.15 -6.04
CA VAL A 69 -7.24 10.62 -7.35
C VAL A 69 -6.06 10.00 -8.07
N GLY A 70 -4.89 10.65 -8.09
CA GLY A 70 -3.70 10.06 -8.69
C GLY A 70 -3.27 8.74 -8.03
N THR A 71 -3.40 8.65 -6.70
CA THR A 71 -3.14 7.41 -5.94
C THR A 71 -4.12 6.31 -6.33
N LEU A 72 -5.41 6.64 -6.45
CA LEU A 72 -6.44 5.71 -6.92
C LEU A 72 -6.14 5.20 -8.35
N VAL A 73 -5.79 6.10 -9.27
CA VAL A 73 -5.40 5.74 -10.65
C VAL A 73 -4.20 4.79 -10.62
N GLY A 74 -3.18 5.09 -9.84
CA GLY A 74 -2.01 4.23 -9.68
C GLY A 74 -2.34 2.83 -9.17
N TRP A 75 -3.26 2.73 -8.20
CA TRP A 75 -3.77 1.46 -7.69
C TRP A 75 -4.48 0.64 -8.77
N LEU A 76 -5.32 1.28 -9.57
CA LEU A 76 -6.04 0.64 -10.67
C LEU A 76 -5.09 0.16 -11.77
N VAL A 77 -4.17 1.03 -12.22
CA VAL A 77 -3.22 0.73 -13.31
C VAL A 77 -2.26 -0.40 -12.91
N SER A 78 -1.71 -0.35 -11.71
CA SER A 78 -0.81 -1.41 -11.22
C SER A 78 -1.53 -2.69 -10.83
N ARG A 79 -2.86 -2.67 -10.73
CA ARG A 79 -3.67 -3.73 -10.09
C ARG A 79 -3.13 -4.06 -8.71
N ALA A 80 -2.87 -3.02 -7.91
CA ALA A 80 -2.17 -3.09 -6.64
C ALA A 80 -2.74 -4.12 -5.66
N TRP A 81 -4.04 -4.46 -5.74
CA TRP A 81 -4.65 -5.53 -4.96
C TRP A 81 -4.02 -6.92 -5.17
N LYS A 82 -3.34 -7.17 -6.30
CA LYS A 82 -2.60 -8.42 -6.54
C LYS A 82 -1.28 -8.48 -5.80
N ALA A 83 -0.62 -7.34 -5.58
CA ALA A 83 0.69 -7.24 -4.94
C ALA A 83 0.87 -5.90 -4.19
N PRO A 84 0.12 -5.66 -3.10
CA PRO A 84 0.01 -4.32 -2.51
C PRO A 84 1.31 -3.82 -1.86
N PHE A 85 2.18 -4.74 -1.44
CA PHE A 85 3.47 -4.47 -0.78
C PHE A 85 4.66 -4.47 -1.77
N ALA A 86 4.44 -4.72 -3.06
CA ALA A 86 5.53 -4.77 -4.02
C ALA A 86 6.09 -3.38 -4.32
N LEU A 87 7.42 -3.24 -4.34
CA LEU A 87 8.09 -2.01 -4.75
C LEU A 87 7.88 -1.76 -6.24
N TRP A 88 8.21 -2.76 -7.06
CA TRP A 88 7.99 -2.75 -8.49
C TRP A 88 7.05 -3.91 -8.89
N PRO A 89 6.03 -3.65 -9.73
CA PRO A 89 5.69 -2.35 -10.30
C PRO A 89 4.79 -1.49 -9.40
N THR A 90 4.13 -2.06 -8.38
CA THR A 90 3.06 -1.38 -7.61
C THR A 90 3.47 -0.04 -7.01
N GLY A 91 4.49 0.00 -6.15
CA GLY A 91 4.92 1.23 -5.48
C GLY A 91 5.33 2.33 -6.46
N VAL A 92 6.09 1.98 -7.50
CA VAL A 92 6.56 2.96 -8.51
C VAL A 92 5.41 3.49 -9.36
N ILE A 93 4.49 2.64 -9.81
CA ILE A 93 3.32 3.09 -10.59
C ILE A 93 2.41 3.98 -9.73
N VAL A 94 2.15 3.58 -8.47
CA VAL A 94 1.33 4.39 -7.56
C VAL A 94 1.97 5.76 -7.34
N TRP A 95 3.26 5.81 -7.04
CA TRP A 95 4.00 7.07 -6.89
C TRP A 95 3.93 7.96 -8.14
N LEU A 96 4.26 7.41 -9.32
CA LEU A 96 4.24 8.18 -10.56
C LEU A 96 2.84 8.70 -10.89
N ALA A 97 1.81 7.87 -10.70
CA ALA A 97 0.42 8.27 -10.93
C ALA A 97 -0.02 9.35 -9.93
N THR A 98 0.27 9.19 -8.64
CA THR A 98 -0.02 10.21 -7.60
C THR A 98 0.60 11.56 -7.96
N LEU A 99 1.86 11.56 -8.40
CA LEU A 99 2.55 12.78 -8.81
C LEU A 99 1.94 13.38 -10.09
N VAL A 100 1.91 12.61 -11.19
CA VAL A 100 1.54 13.13 -12.51
C VAL A 100 0.07 13.54 -12.55
N VAL A 101 -0.83 12.64 -12.15
CA VAL A 101 -2.27 12.94 -12.13
C VAL A 101 -2.58 14.04 -11.12
N GLY A 102 -1.91 14.03 -9.95
CA GLY A 102 -2.05 15.09 -8.96
C GLY A 102 -1.70 16.46 -9.53
N MET A 103 -0.56 16.60 -10.22
CA MET A 103 -0.16 17.86 -10.85
C MET A 103 -1.10 18.28 -11.96
N LEU A 104 -1.52 17.36 -12.83
CA LEU A 104 -2.46 17.65 -13.91
C LEU A 104 -3.81 18.17 -13.36
N LEU A 105 -4.35 17.52 -12.33
CA LEU A 105 -5.60 17.94 -11.70
C LEU A 105 -5.47 19.27 -10.97
N ARG A 106 -4.31 19.54 -10.35
CA ARG A 106 -4.02 20.86 -9.76
C ARG A 106 -4.02 21.97 -10.81
N VAL A 107 -3.40 21.74 -11.96
CA VAL A 107 -3.41 22.68 -13.10
C VAL A 107 -4.84 22.89 -13.60
N ALA A 108 -5.57 21.81 -13.85
CA ALA A 108 -6.96 21.86 -14.31
C ALA A 108 -7.90 22.59 -13.32
N SER A 109 -7.54 22.60 -12.04
CA SER A 109 -8.31 23.23 -10.96
C SER A 109 -7.76 24.59 -10.54
N ALA A 110 -6.85 25.17 -11.32
CA ALA A 110 -6.21 26.46 -11.06
C ALA A 110 -5.53 26.58 -9.67
N GLN A 111 -5.04 25.47 -9.10
CA GLN A 111 -4.37 25.45 -7.79
C GLN A 111 -2.89 25.86 -7.84
N GLY A 112 -2.37 26.16 -9.04
CA GLY A 112 -0.96 26.50 -9.26
C GLY A 112 0.00 25.32 -9.09
N ILE A 113 1.11 25.37 -9.84
CA ILE A 113 2.26 24.49 -9.68
C ILE A 113 3.55 25.32 -9.84
N ALA A 114 4.52 25.09 -8.96
CA ALA A 114 5.88 25.61 -9.10
C ALA A 114 6.83 24.43 -9.41
N VAL A 115 7.90 24.66 -10.17
CA VAL A 115 8.89 23.61 -10.48
C VAL A 115 9.47 23.00 -9.20
N SER A 116 9.80 23.85 -8.22
CA SER A 116 10.26 23.41 -6.90
C SER A 116 9.23 22.51 -6.19
N PHE A 117 7.94 22.87 -6.26
CA PHE A 117 6.87 22.06 -5.70
C PHE A 117 6.81 20.67 -6.36
N VAL A 118 6.94 20.58 -7.69
CA VAL A 118 6.94 19.29 -8.40
C VAL A 118 8.09 18.40 -7.94
N ILE A 119 9.30 18.96 -7.81
CA ILE A 119 10.49 18.21 -7.37
C ILE A 119 10.34 17.72 -5.93
N VAL A 120 9.97 18.61 -5.00
CA VAL A 120 9.79 18.25 -3.59
C VAL A 120 8.65 17.23 -3.43
N ALA A 121 7.52 17.44 -4.13
CA ALA A 121 6.42 16.49 -4.12
C ALA A 121 6.85 15.12 -4.65
N ALA A 122 7.60 15.07 -5.76
CA ALA A 122 8.12 13.82 -6.31
C ALA A 122 8.98 13.07 -5.29
N VAL A 123 9.92 13.75 -4.64
CA VAL A 123 10.81 13.14 -3.65
C VAL A 123 10.04 12.67 -2.40
N VAL A 124 9.23 13.54 -1.79
CA VAL A 124 8.50 13.20 -0.57
C VAL A 124 7.50 12.08 -0.82
N LEU A 125 6.74 12.13 -1.93
CA LEU A 125 5.83 11.05 -2.30
C LEU A 125 6.58 9.75 -2.61
N ALA A 126 7.78 9.80 -3.21
CA ALA A 126 8.59 8.61 -3.44
C ALA A 126 9.00 7.98 -2.10
N VAL A 127 9.55 8.78 -1.19
CA VAL A 127 9.94 8.33 0.16
C VAL A 127 8.75 7.74 0.89
N PHE A 128 7.57 8.37 0.81
CA PHE A 128 6.39 7.88 1.48
C PHE A 128 5.89 6.57 0.84
N LEU A 129 5.48 6.61 -0.42
CA LEU A 129 4.77 5.51 -1.09
C LEU A 129 5.68 4.31 -1.40
N ILE A 130 6.94 4.55 -1.73
CA ILE A 130 7.90 3.47 -1.99
C ILE A 130 8.59 3.06 -0.68
N GLY A 131 8.95 4.03 0.18
CA GLY A 131 9.72 3.77 1.39
C GLY A 131 8.97 2.92 2.43
N TRP A 132 7.66 3.11 2.62
CA TRP A 132 6.92 2.25 3.56
C TRP A 132 6.87 0.79 3.09
N ARG A 133 6.77 0.57 1.77
CA ARG A 133 6.83 -0.77 1.16
C ARG A 133 8.20 -1.39 1.36
N ALA A 134 9.26 -0.61 1.18
CA ALA A 134 10.64 -1.06 1.40
C ALA A 134 10.86 -1.45 2.87
N ALA A 135 10.38 -0.63 3.80
CA ALA A 135 10.43 -0.90 5.23
C ALA A 135 9.66 -2.19 5.59
N ALA A 136 8.45 -2.37 5.05
CA ALA A 136 7.67 -3.59 5.27
C ALA A 136 8.37 -4.85 4.75
N LEU A 137 9.04 -4.78 3.59
CA LEU A 137 9.84 -5.88 3.05
C LEU A 137 11.07 -6.16 3.92
N ALA A 138 11.78 -5.13 4.38
CA ALA A 138 12.92 -5.26 5.27
C ALA A 138 12.54 -5.93 6.60
N VAL A 139 11.46 -5.48 7.25
CA VAL A 139 10.95 -6.08 8.49
C VAL A 139 10.62 -7.56 8.29
N ARG A 140 9.97 -7.92 7.18
CA ARG A 140 9.66 -9.32 6.85
C ARG A 140 10.92 -10.15 6.62
N ALA A 141 11.92 -9.60 5.93
CA ALA A 141 13.19 -10.28 5.70
C ALA A 141 13.96 -10.52 7.01
N ILE A 142 13.95 -9.56 7.93
CA ILE A 142 14.59 -9.69 9.26
C ILE A 142 13.88 -10.75 10.09
N ALA A 143 12.54 -10.76 10.11
CA ALA A 143 11.75 -11.74 10.86
C ALA A 143 11.99 -13.17 10.36
N ALA A 144 12.12 -13.36 9.04
CA ALA A 144 12.39 -14.67 8.44
C ALA A 144 13.80 -15.22 8.76
N ARG A 145 14.76 -14.37 9.17
CA ARG A 145 16.11 -14.81 9.58
C ARG A 145 16.18 -15.24 11.05
N ARG A 146 15.14 -14.96 11.84
CA ARG A 146 15.12 -15.20 13.30
C ARG A 146 14.35 -16.46 13.70
N GLY A 147 13.70 -17.14 12.75
CA GLY A 147 13.03 -18.43 12.95
C GLY A 147 13.68 -19.50 12.12
#